data_AF-A0A849J583-F1
#
_entry.id   AF-A0A849J583-F1
#
_cell.length_a   1.000
_cell.length_b   1.000
_cell.length_c   1.000
_cell.angle_alpha   90.00
_cell.angle_beta   90.00
_cell.angle_gamma   90.00
#
_symmetry.space_group_name_H-M   'P 1'
#
loop_
_entity.id
_entity.type
_entity.pdbx_description
1 polymer ?
#
loop_
_entity_poly.entity_id
_entity_poly.type
_entity_poly.pdbx_seq_one_letter_code
_entity_poly.pdbx_strand_id
1 'polypeptide(L)' 'MGTIDGATRLDLLEIIDDRSANRATIITSQLPIEHWLAWIGDATIADAILDRI' A
#
# COMPACT_ATOMS: atom_id res chain seq x y z
N MET A 1 -9.78 3.03 -13.54
CA MET A 1 -8.60 2.23 -13.13
C MET A 1 -9.11 1.06 -12.30
N GLY A 2 -8.61 -0.15 -12.54
CA GLY A 2 -8.98 -1.32 -11.74
C GLY A 2 -8.31 -1.27 -10.37
N THR A 3 -8.96 -1.85 -9.36
CA THR A 3 -8.35 -2.11 -8.05
C THR A 3 -7.36 -3.26 -8.17
N ILE A 4 -6.33 -3.28 -7.33
CA ILE A 4 -5.47 -4.47 -7.21
C ILE A 4 -6.28 -5.65 -6.64
N ASP A 5 -5.92 -6.86 -7.03
CA ASP A 5 -6.52 -8.07 -6.48
C ASP A 5 -6.10 -8.30 -5.02
N GLY A 6 -6.84 -9.18 -4.33
CA GLY A 6 -6.65 -9.41 -2.91
C GLY A 6 -5.28 -9.99 -2.53
N ALA A 7 -4.67 -10.82 -3.38
CA ALA A 7 -3.36 -11.40 -3.09
C ALA A 7 -2.28 -10.32 -3.20
N THR A 8 -2.27 -9.57 -4.31
CA THR A 8 -1.34 -8.45 -4.51
C THR A 8 -1.41 -7.42 -3.38
N ARG A 9 -2.60 -7.21 -2.82
CA ARG A 9 -2.79 -6.31 -1.68
C ARG A 9 -2.11 -6.80 -0.41
N LEU A 10 -2.25 -8.08 -0.08
CA LEU A 10 -1.63 -8.67 1.09
C LEU A 10 -0.11 -8.71 0.95
N ASP A 11 0.39 -9.06 -0.24
CA ASP A 11 1.82 -9.06 -0.54
C ASP A 11 2.42 -7.65 -0.38
N LEU A 12 1.72 -6.61 -0.85
CA LEU A 12 2.15 -5.22 -0.66
C LEU A 12 2.21 -4.84 0.82
N LEU A 13 1.21 -5.23 1.62
CA LEU A 13 1.20 -4.97 3.06
C LEU A 13 2.37 -5.68 3.75
N GLU A 14 2.65 -6.95 3.42
CA GLU A 14 3.78 -7.70 3.97
C GLU A 14 5.12 -7.01 3.70
N ILE A 15 5.34 -6.56 2.46
CA ILE A 15 6.57 -5.84 2.08
C ILE A 15 6.70 -4.52 2.85
N ILE A 16 5.61 -3.77 2.99
CA ILE A 16 5.64 -2.49 3.71
C ILE A 16 5.87 -2.72 5.22
N ASP A 17 5.25 -3.73 5.81
CA ASP A 17 5.41 -4.08 7.23
C ASP A 17 6.85 -4.52 7.56
N ASP A 18 7.45 -5.41 6.75
CA ASP A 18 8.84 -5.85 6.94
C ASP A 18 9.84 -4.69 6.83
N ARG A 19 9.56 -3.73 5.95
CA ARG A 19 10.43 -2.56 5.77
C ARG A 19 10.21 -1.48 6.80
N SER A 20 9.01 -1.39 7.36
CA SER A 20 8.66 -0.38 8.36
C SER A 20 9.61 -0.47 9.55
N ALA A 21 10.08 0.68 10.03
CA ALA A 21 11.08 0.82 11.10
C ALA A 21 12.47 0.17 10.87
N ASN A 22 12.68 -0.63 9.82
CA ASN A 22 13.92 -1.34 9.58
C ASN A 22 14.84 -0.65 8.56
N ARG A 23 14.28 -0.07 7.49
CA ARG A 23 15.06 0.57 6.41
C ARG A 23 14.29 1.71 5.75
N ALA A 24 15.01 2.67 5.18
CA ALA A 24 14.39 3.67 4.30
C ALA A 24 13.75 2.99 3.08
N THR A 25 12.57 3.46 2.69
CA THR A 25 11.79 2.96 1.55
C THR A 25 11.44 4.12 0.64
N ILE A 26 11.77 4.01 -0.65
CA ILE A 26 11.38 4.98 -1.67
C ILE A 26 10.23 4.37 -2.46
N ILE A 27 9.11 5.09 -2.53
CA ILE A 27 7.93 4.67 -3.28
C ILE A 27 7.68 5.68 -4.40
N THR A 28 7.49 5.18 -5.61
CA THR A 28 7.15 5.99 -6.78
C THR A 28 5.81 5.53 -7.34
N SER A 29 4.92 6.48 -7.62
CA SER A 29 3.60 6.17 -8.17
C SER A 29 3.23 7.17 -9.26
N GLN A 30 2.56 6.67 -10.29
CA GLN A 30 1.88 7.51 -11.30
C GLN A 30 0.47 7.91 -10.85
N LEU A 31 0.03 7.41 -9.69
CA LEU A 31 -1.25 7.71 -9.09
C LEU A 31 -1.05 8.72 -7.93
N PRO A 32 -1.80 9.84 -7.92
CA PRO A 32 -1.85 10.75 -6.77
C PRO A 32 -2.18 10.00 -5.46
N ILE A 33 -1.58 10.42 -4.34
CA ILE A 33 -1.66 9.71 -3.04
C ILE A 33 -3.12 9.57 -2.57
N GLU A 34 -3.94 10.59 -2.79
CA GLU A 34 -5.36 10.61 -2.44
C GLU A 34 -6.18 9.50 -3.11
N HIS A 35 -5.68 8.91 -4.20
CA HIS A 35 -6.34 7.81 -4.89
C HIS A 35 -5.87 6.42 -4.46
N TRP A 36 -4.86 6.32 -3.60
CA TRP A 36 -4.29 5.01 -3.20
C TRP A 36 -5.30 4.18 -2.42
N LEU A 37 -6.08 4.81 -1.53
CA LEU A 37 -7.12 4.14 -0.74
C LEU A 37 -8.15 3.43 -1.64
N ALA A 38 -8.61 4.12 -2.70
CA ALA A 38 -9.52 3.57 -3.68
C ALA A 38 -8.86 2.53 -4.60
N TRP A 39 -7.59 2.72 -4.97
CA TRP A 39 -6.84 1.80 -5.83
C TRP A 39 -6.51 0.47 -5.14
N ILE A 40 -6.17 0.52 -3.85
CA ILE A 40 -5.95 -0.66 -3.02
C ILE A 40 -7.26 -1.45 -2.91
N GLY A 41 -8.40 -0.79 -2.76
CA GLY A 41 -9.73 -1.41 -2.86
C GLY A 41 -10.17 -2.18 -1.61
N ASP A 42 -9.48 -1.97 -0.48
CA ASP A 42 -9.89 -2.43 0.85
C ASP A 42 -9.45 -1.36 1.86
N ALA A 43 -10.41 -0.78 2.57
CA ALA A 43 -10.15 0.35 3.47
C ALA A 43 -9.22 -0.04 4.63
N THR A 44 -9.39 -1.25 5.19
CA THR A 44 -8.60 -1.71 6.33
C THR A 44 -7.13 -1.90 5.94
N ILE A 45 -6.89 -2.57 4.81
CA ILE A 45 -5.52 -2.81 4.37
C ILE A 45 -4.88 -1.53 3.81
N ALA A 46 -5.65 -0.67 3.13
CA ALA A 46 -5.13 0.60 2.66
C ALA A 46 -4.65 1.49 3.80
N ASP A 47 -5.46 1.61 4.86
CA ASP A 47 -5.11 2.37 6.07
C ASP A 47 -3.86 1.78 6.71
N ALA A 48 -3.81 0.45 6.87
CA ALA A 48 -2.65 -0.25 7.41
C ALA A 48 -1.36 -0.03 6.60
N ILE A 49 -1.43 -0.01 5.27
CA ILE A 49 -0.28 0.29 4.40
C ILE A 49 0.16 1.74 4.58
N LEU A 50 -0.79 2.69 4.53
CA LEU A 50 -0.49 4.12 4.60
C LEU A 50 0.10 4.53 5.96
N ASP A 51 -0.33 3.90 7.05
CA ASP A 51 0.20 4.13 8.41
C ASP A 51 1.67 3.69 8.59
N ARG A 52 2.14 2.76 7.75
CA ARG A 52 3.47 2.12 7.89
C ARG A 52 4.56 2.72 6.99
N ILE A 53 4.17 3.59 6.07
CA ILE A 53 5.04 4.33 5.14
C ILE A 53 5.52 5.61 5.82
#